data_AF-A0A7R8W204-F1
#
_entry.id   AF-A0A7R8W204-F1
#
_cell.length_a   1.000
_cell.length_b   1.000
_cell.length_c   1.000
_cell.angle_alpha   90.00
_cell.angle_beta   90.00
_cell.angle_gamma   90.00
#
_symmetry.space_group_name_H-M   'P 1'
#
loop_
_entity.id
_entity.type
_entity.pdbx_description
1 polymer ?
#
loop_
_entity_poly.entity_id
_entity_poly.type
_entity_poly.pdbx_seq_one_letter_code
_entity_poly.pdbx_strand_id
1 'polypeptide(L)'
;MNTVWVSCEGENPADKENLGGIKYYPTRGFPGYFYPYENSEGYLSPIIAINFERPTTGILINIECRAWARNIQHDRHERVGMVHFELMID
;
A
#
# COMPACT_ATOMS: atom_id res chain seq x y z
N MET A 1 -16.85 -12.23 -4.64
CA MET A 1 -16.47 -11.36 -3.49
C MET A 1 -15.61 -10.23 -4.03
N ASN A 2 -15.84 -8.99 -3.58
CA ASN A 2 -15.08 -7.83 -4.04
C ASN A 2 -13.90 -7.60 -3.09
N THR A 3 -12.70 -7.37 -3.61
CA THR A 3 -11.49 -7.08 -2.82
C THR A 3 -11.08 -5.63 -3.09
N VAL A 4 -10.71 -4.90 -2.05
CA VAL A 4 -10.02 -3.61 -2.20
C VAL A 4 -8.54 -3.93 -2.43
N TRP A 5 -8.07 -3.81 -3.66
CA TRP A 5 -6.70 -4.18 -4.00
C TRP A 5 -5.71 -3.15 -3.50
N VAL A 6 -4.49 -3.57 -3.17
CA VAL A 6 -3.39 -2.64 -2.85
C VAL A 6 -2.21 -2.92 -3.76
N SER A 7 -1.58 -1.86 -4.27
CA SER A 7 -0.33 -1.93 -5.00
C SER A 7 0.61 -0.82 -4.55
N CYS A 8 1.89 -1.14 -4.41
CA CYS A 8 2.96 -0.19 -4.15
C CYS A 8 3.97 -0.18 -5.29
N GLU A 9 4.52 0.99 -5.56
CA GLU A 9 5.58 1.21 -6.54
C GLU A 9 6.50 2.37 -6.11
N GLY A 10 7.70 2.42 -6.69
CA GLY A 10 8.56 3.59 -6.57
C GLY A 10 7.95 4.78 -7.30
N GLU A 11 8.13 5.99 -6.76
CA GLU A 11 7.47 7.19 -7.28
C GLU A 11 8.05 7.64 -8.64
N ASN A 12 9.38 7.62 -8.78
CA ASN A 12 10.08 7.94 -10.02
C ASN A 12 10.84 6.73 -10.60
N PRO A 13 11.39 6.80 -11.83
CA PRO A 13 12.12 5.69 -12.43
C PRO A 13 13.29 5.17 -11.58
N ALA A 14 14.02 6.05 -10.90
CA ALA A 14 15.12 5.66 -10.03
C ALA A 14 14.60 4.93 -8.78
N ASP A 15 13.50 5.38 -8.17
CA ASP A 15 12.88 4.67 -7.04
C ASP A 15 12.42 3.26 -7.47
N LYS A 16 11.82 3.14 -8.66
CA LYS A 16 11.36 1.85 -9.20
C LYS A 16 12.49 0.86 -9.40
N GLU A 17 13.63 1.32 -9.90
CA GLU A 17 14.83 0.48 -10.07
C GLU A 17 15.43 0.05 -8.74
N ASN A 18 15.35 0.90 -7.71
CA ASN A 18 15.98 0.66 -6.43
C ASN A 18 15.10 -0.03 -5.37
N LEU A 19 13.77 -0.07 -5.57
CA LEU A 19 12.83 -0.62 -4.59
C LEU A 19 12.95 -2.15 -4.41
N GLY A 20 13.38 -2.85 -5.46
CA GLY A 20 13.43 -4.31 -5.48
C GLY A 20 12.05 -4.98 -5.52
N GLY A 21 12.02 -6.28 -5.19
CA GLY A 21 10.79 -7.08 -5.18
C GLY A 21 9.87 -6.74 -4.00
N ILE A 22 8.55 -6.79 -4.23
CA ILE A 22 7.53 -6.49 -3.23
C ILE A 22 6.65 -7.72 -2.98
N LYS A 23 6.57 -8.17 -1.72
CA LYS A 23 5.65 -9.21 -1.27
C LYS A 23 4.57 -8.64 -0.36
N TYR A 24 3.35 -9.14 -0.51
CA TYR A 24 2.18 -8.72 0.26
C TYR A 24 1.72 -9.88 1.14
N TYR A 25 1.40 -9.58 2.40
CA TYR A 25 0.92 -10.56 3.38
C TYR A 25 -0.34 -10.04 4.09
N PRO A 26 -1.31 -10.91 4.40
CA PRO A 26 -1.44 -12.30 3.94
C PRO A 26 -1.85 -12.38 2.46
N THR A 27 -2.51 -11.35 1.95
CA THR A 27 -2.99 -11.23 0.56
C THR A 27 -2.76 -9.81 0.05
N ARG A 28 -2.81 -9.62 -1.27
CA ARG A 28 -2.70 -8.30 -1.89
C ARG A 28 -4.02 -7.52 -1.76
N GLY A 29 -4.24 -6.89 -0.61
CA GLY A 29 -5.38 -6.00 -0.37
C GLY A 29 -6.33 -6.48 0.74
N PHE A 30 -7.46 -5.78 0.86
CA PHE A 30 -8.43 -5.93 1.94
C PHE A 30 -9.67 -6.71 1.46
N PRO A 31 -10.02 -7.84 2.08
CA PRO A 31 -11.21 -8.60 1.73
C PRO A 31 -12.50 -7.80 1.94
N GLY A 32 -13.44 -7.88 1.00
CA GLY A 32 -14.69 -7.09 1.06
C GLY A 32 -15.62 -7.44 2.22
N TYR A 33 -15.47 -8.60 2.85
CA TYR A 33 -16.31 -9.00 3.99
C TYR A 33 -16.04 -8.19 5.27
N PHE A 34 -14.99 -7.36 5.29
CA PHE A 34 -14.77 -6.37 6.34
C PHE A 34 -15.65 -5.12 6.18
N TYR A 35 -16.42 -5.01 5.08
CA TYR A 35 -17.23 -3.84 4.76
C TYR A 35 -18.69 -4.23 4.48
N PRO A 36 -19.67 -3.34 4.78
CA PRO A 36 -19.50 -1.99 5.33
C PRO A 36 -19.12 -1.97 6.82
N TYR A 37 -18.54 -0.85 7.26
CA TYR A 37 -18.32 -0.62 8.68
C TYR A 37 -19.63 -0.20 9.35
N GLU A 38 -20.12 -1.02 10.29
CA GLU A 38 -21.41 -0.81 10.97
C GLU A 38 -21.27 -0.30 12.41
N ASN A 39 -20.10 0.25 12.78
CA ASN A 39 -19.82 0.76 14.13
C ASN A 39 -19.95 -0.30 15.24
N SER A 40 -19.69 -1.56 14.89
CA SER A 40 -19.77 -2.70 15.80
C SER A 40 -18.65 -2.67 16.84
N GLU A 41 -18.99 -2.94 18.10
CA GLU A 41 -18.00 -3.06 19.17
C GLU A 41 -17.00 -4.19 18.85
N GLY A 42 -15.71 -3.91 19.01
CA GLY A 42 -14.64 -4.87 18.72
C GLY A 42 -14.31 -5.05 17.23
N TYR A 43 -14.84 -4.22 16.33
CA TYR A 43 -14.45 -4.24 14.92
C TYR A 43 -12.95 -3.95 14.76
N LEU A 44 -12.26 -4.81 14.00
CA LEU A 44 -10.85 -4.64 13.64
C LEU A 44 -10.74 -4.38 12.13
N SER A 45 -10.23 -3.21 11.77
CA SER A 45 -9.91 -2.89 10.39
C SER A 45 -8.89 -3.88 9.83
N PRO A 46 -9.07 -4.36 8.59
CA PRO A 46 -8.11 -5.27 7.99
C PRO A 46 -6.77 -4.56 7.76
N ILE A 47 -5.67 -5.26 8.02
CA ILE A 47 -4.31 -4.78 7.75
C ILE A 47 -3.63 -5.70 6.75
N ILE A 48 -2.67 -5.14 6.01
CA ILE A 48 -1.74 -5.90 5.20
C ILE A 48 -0.31 -5.49 5.56
N ALA A 49 0.62 -6.42 5.44
CA ALA A 49 2.05 -6.17 5.56
C ALA A 49 2.71 -6.22 4.18
N ILE A 50 3.66 -5.33 3.96
CA ILE A 50 4.38 -5.21 2.70
C ILE A 50 5.86 -5.41 3.01
N ASN A 51 6.44 -6.40 2.36
CA ASN A 51 7.85 -6.75 2.51
C ASN A 51 8.59 -6.33 1.24
N PHE A 52 9.51 -5.38 1.39
CA PHE A 52 10.45 -4.96 0.37
C PHE A 52 11.70 -5.85 0.47
N GLU A 53 11.85 -6.79 -0.46
CA GLU A 53 12.75 -7.93 -0.26
C GLU A 53 14.24 -7.56 -0.31
N ARG A 54 14.61 -6.66 -1.22
CA ARG A 54 16.00 -6.23 -1.47
C ARG A 54 16.04 -4.81 -2.04
N PRO A 55 15.60 -3.79 -1.28
CA PRO A 55 15.81 -2.41 -1.69
C PRO A 55 17.31 -2.06 -1.66
N THR A 56 17.73 -1.14 -2.53
CA THR A 56 19.11 -0.63 -2.53
C THR A 56 19.40 0.10 -1.22
N THR A 57 20.51 -0.23 -0.57
CA THR A 57 20.96 0.40 0.69
C THR A 57 21.70 1.72 0.42
N GLY A 58 21.74 2.60 1.42
CA GLY A 58 22.47 3.87 1.37
C GLY A 58 21.85 4.93 0.45
N ILE A 59 20.61 4.74 0.02
CA ILE A 59 19.85 5.71 -0.77
C ILE A 59 18.43 5.87 -0.23
N LEU A 60 17.84 7.05 -0.45
CA LEU A 60 16.45 7.34 -0.10
C LEU A 60 15.53 6.93 -1.27
N ILE A 61 14.55 6.07 -1.01
CA ILE A 61 13.61 5.56 -2.00
C ILE A 61 12.21 6.09 -1.67
N ASN A 62 11.58 6.80 -2.62
CA ASN A 62 10.22 7.30 -2.48
C ASN A 62 9.22 6.24 -2.95
N ILE A 63 8.29 5.85 -2.08
CA ILE A 63 7.34 4.76 -2.33
C ILE A 63 5.92 5.30 -2.23
N GLU A 64 5.09 4.93 -3.22
CA GLU A 64 3.67 5.21 -3.23
C GLU A 64 2.87 3.90 -3.22
N CYS A 65 1.96 3.76 -2.26
CA CYS A 65 1.02 2.65 -2.19
C CYS A 65 -0.41 3.15 -2.42
N ARG A 66 -1.16 2.49 -3.30
CA ARG A 66 -2.53 2.85 -3.66
C ARG A 66 -3.50 1.72 -3.35
N ALA A 67 -4.69 2.07 -2.86
CA ALA A 67 -5.82 1.19 -2.74
C ALA A 67 -6.76 1.32 -3.94
N TRP A 68 -7.32 0.23 -4.47
CA TRP A 68 -8.14 0.21 -5.67
C TRP A 68 -9.48 -0.48 -5.42
N ALA A 69 -10.54 0.28 -5.63
CA ALA A 69 -11.92 -0.18 -5.71
C ALA A 69 -12.73 0.84 -6.52
N ARG A 70 -13.92 0.46 -7.02
CA ARG A 70 -14.76 1.36 -7.84
C ARG A 70 -15.13 2.68 -7.16
N ASN A 71 -15.13 2.69 -5.83
CA ASN A 71 -15.51 3.83 -4.98
C ASN A 71 -14.31 4.54 -4.33
N ILE A 72 -13.07 4.18 -4.68
CA ILE A 72 -11.87 4.86 -4.17
C ILE A 72 -11.41 5.85 -5.22
N GLN A 73 -11.43 7.13 -4.84
CA GLN A 73 -10.82 8.21 -5.61
C GLN A 73 -9.34 8.32 -5.23
N HIS A 74 -8.52 8.80 -6.15
CA HIS A 74 -7.11 9.06 -5.88
C HIS A 74 -6.83 10.55 -6.01
N ASP A 75 -6.37 11.14 -4.91
CA ASP A 75 -5.90 12.52 -4.88
C ASP A 75 -4.53 12.55 -4.20
N ARG A 76 -3.50 12.98 -4.93
CA ARG A 76 -2.13 13.06 -4.41
C ARG A 76 -1.95 14.20 -3.41
N HIS A 77 -2.67 15.30 -3.56
CA HIS A 77 -2.56 16.46 -2.68
C HIS A 77 -3.16 16.13 -1.31
N GLU A 78 -4.36 15.55 -1.32
CA GLU A 78 -5.11 15.17 -0.12
C GLU A 78 -4.75 13.77 0.41
N ARG A 79 -3.86 13.04 -0.29
CA ARG A 79 -3.47 11.64 -0.01
C ARG A 79 -4.67 10.69 0.09
N VAL A 80 -5.69 10.93 -0.73
CA VAL A 80 -6.90 10.10 -0.76
C VAL A 80 -6.62 8.82 -1.54
N GLY A 81 -6.96 7.68 -0.95
CA GLY A 81 -6.79 6.37 -1.58
C GLY A 81 -5.33 5.92 -1.75
N MET A 82 -4.38 6.63 -1.15
CA MET A 82 -2.96 6.35 -1.27
C MET A 82 -2.16 6.77 -0.04
N VAL A 83 -0.97 6.22 0.10
CA VAL A 83 0.04 6.66 1.06
C VAL A 83 1.37 6.81 0.35
N HIS A 84 2.11 7.85 0.72
CA HIS A 84 3.49 8.08 0.29
C HIS A 84 4.38 8.04 1.54
N PHE A 85 5.53 7.38 1.42
CA PHE A 85 6.56 7.34 2.46
C PHE A 85 7.94 7.11 1.84
N GLU A 86 8.97 7.43 2.61
CA GLU A 86 10.37 7.27 2.23
C GLU A 86 10.98 6.07 2.95
N LEU A 87 11.82 5.31 2.24
CA LEU A 87 12.55 4.16 2.78
C LEU A 87 14.05 4.37 2.54
N MET A 88 14.86 4.23 3.59
CA MET A 88 16.31 4.17 3.52
C MET A 88 16.78 3.08 4.47
N ILE A 89 17.70 2.24 3.99
CA ILE A 89 18.38 1.22 4.80
C ILE A 89 19.85 1.59 4.83
N ASP A 90 20.40 1.76 6.03
CA ASP A 90 21.81 2.08 6.26
C ASP A 90 22.74 0.88 6.02
#